data_AF-A0AA96FBE4-F1
#
_entry.id   AF-A0AA96FBE4-F1
#
_cell.length_a   1.000
_cell.length_b   1.000
_cell.length_c   1.000
_cell.angle_alpha   90.00
_cell.angle_beta   90.00
_cell.angle_gamma   90.00
#
_symmetry.space_group_name_H-M   'P 1'
#
loop_
_entity.id
_entity.type
_entity.pdbx_description
1 polymer ?
#
loop_
_entity_poly.entity_id
_entity_poly.type
_entity_poly.pdbx_seq_one_letter_code
_entity_poly.pdbx_strand_id
1 'polypeptide(L)'
;MTTRISRPTNGASRPRNLGTKLTRPLAATVIVSAAALTLTGCIVTYDAAKPELLVVNDYSEDVVAVIEGLKSEIDTPVDASRANAMVVDKCMGTAIRVETTSGDILGRVEEQACPGWTLTVNEDGTLTYTEDGK
;
A
#
# COMPACT_ATOMS: atom_id res chain seq x y z
N MET A 1 5.60 -42.88 22.16
CA MET A 1 4.25 -42.51 21.66
C MET A 1 4.26 -42.60 20.14
N THR A 2 3.27 -43.30 19.61
CA THR A 2 3.23 -43.86 18.26
C THR A 2 2.60 -42.86 17.27
N THR A 3 3.14 -42.89 16.06
CA THR A 3 2.74 -42.31 14.76
C THR A 3 1.26 -41.96 14.54
N ARG A 4 1.03 -40.90 13.73
CA ARG A 4 0.21 -40.99 12.51
C ARG A 4 0.49 -39.85 11.50
N ILE A 5 0.94 -40.31 10.33
CA ILE A 5 1.02 -39.67 9.02
C ILE A 5 -0.40 -39.44 8.47
N SER A 6 -0.62 -38.41 7.65
CA SER A 6 -1.26 -38.49 6.30
C SER A 6 -1.72 -37.13 5.74
N ARG A 7 -1.06 -36.65 4.67
CA ARG A 7 -1.71 -36.09 3.45
C ARG A 7 -2.34 -37.30 2.69
N PRO A 8 -3.33 -37.22 1.77
CA PRO A 8 -3.41 -36.24 0.67
C PRO A 8 -4.82 -36.00 0.00
N THR A 9 -4.79 -35.28 -1.14
CA THR A 9 -5.57 -35.43 -2.41
C THR A 9 -7.04 -35.03 -2.59
N ASN A 10 -7.24 -34.14 -3.57
CA ASN A 10 -8.08 -34.25 -4.78
C ASN A 10 -9.20 -35.32 -4.79
N GLY A 11 -10.41 -34.92 -5.17
CA GLY A 11 -11.44 -35.86 -5.61
C GLY A 11 -12.79 -35.21 -5.90
N ALA A 12 -13.10 -35.02 -7.18
CA ALA A 12 -14.39 -34.62 -7.70
C ALA A 12 -15.53 -35.57 -7.27
N SER A 13 -16.76 -35.05 -7.19
CA SER A 13 -17.99 -35.87 -7.17
C SER A 13 -19.20 -35.06 -7.66
N ARG A 14 -19.50 -35.17 -8.96
CA ARG A 14 -20.87 -34.98 -9.48
C ARG A 14 -21.66 -36.26 -9.23
N PRO A 15 -22.93 -36.17 -8.85
CA PRO A 15 -23.94 -37.11 -9.34
C PRO A 15 -24.92 -36.44 -10.30
N ARG A 16 -25.27 -37.24 -11.31
CA ARG A 16 -26.18 -36.99 -12.43
C ARG A 16 -27.61 -37.42 -12.09
N ASN A 17 -28.53 -36.83 -12.88
CA ASN A 17 -29.80 -37.37 -13.39
C ASN A 17 -31.03 -37.41 -12.47
N LEU A 18 -32.08 -36.69 -12.90
CA LEU A 18 -33.42 -37.19 -13.27
C LEU A 18 -34.22 -35.93 -13.66
N GLY A 19 -34.51 -35.62 -14.92
CA GLY A 19 -35.38 -36.40 -15.78
C GLY A 19 -36.83 -36.06 -15.49
N THR A 20 -37.41 -35.07 -16.19
CA THR A 20 -38.82 -35.11 -16.64
C THR A 20 -39.09 -34.04 -17.68
N LYS A 21 -39.69 -34.49 -18.77
CA LYS A 21 -40.24 -33.74 -19.91
C LYS A 21 -41.14 -32.59 -19.46
N LEU A 22 -41.11 -31.46 -20.17
CA LEU A 22 -42.35 -30.75 -20.47
C LEU A 22 -42.21 -29.91 -21.75
N THR A 23 -42.91 -30.39 -22.77
CA THR A 23 -43.23 -29.75 -24.04
C THR A 23 -43.98 -28.44 -23.79
N ARG A 24 -43.52 -27.30 -24.30
CA ARG A 24 -44.36 -26.09 -24.40
C ARG A 24 -44.06 -25.28 -25.68
N PRO A 25 -45.10 -24.67 -26.27
CA PRO A 25 -45.15 -24.30 -27.67
C PRO A 25 -44.36 -23.02 -27.99
N LEU A 26 -43.93 -22.94 -29.25
CA LEU A 26 -43.48 -21.73 -29.92
C LEU A 26 -44.50 -20.60 -29.75
N ALA A 27 -44.18 -19.64 -28.90
CA ALA A 27 -44.77 -18.31 -28.92
C ALA A 27 -43.69 -17.34 -29.42
N ALA A 28 -43.78 -16.99 -30.70
CA ALA A 28 -42.97 -15.96 -31.31
C ALA A 28 -43.21 -14.64 -30.56
N THR A 29 -42.26 -14.28 -29.71
CA THR A 29 -42.25 -13.03 -28.98
C THR A 29 -41.32 -12.09 -29.73
N VAL A 30 -41.87 -11.02 -30.29
CA VAL A 30 -41.11 -9.92 -30.89
C VAL A 30 -40.28 -9.30 -29.77
N ILE A 31 -38.98 -9.59 -29.75
CA ILE A 31 -38.03 -8.96 -28.85
C ILE A 31 -37.77 -7.57 -29.43
N VAL A 32 -38.46 -6.56 -28.92
CA VAL A 32 -37.97 -5.19 -29.03
C VAL A 32 -36.74 -5.12 -28.14
N SER A 33 -35.57 -5.17 -28.78
CA SER A 33 -34.27 -5.06 -28.13
C SER A 33 -34.09 -3.68 -27.51
N ALA A 34 -34.70 -3.45 -26.34
CA ALA A 34 -34.22 -2.41 -25.44
C ALA A 34 -32.91 -2.92 -24.84
N ALA A 35 -31.80 -2.65 -25.53
CA ALA A 35 -30.46 -2.80 -24.98
C ALA A 35 -30.33 -1.83 -23.80
N ALA A 36 -30.74 -2.27 -22.61
CA ALA A 36 -30.35 -1.63 -21.36
C ALA A 36 -28.85 -1.87 -21.22
N LEU A 37 -28.05 -0.88 -21.64
CA LEU A 37 -26.65 -0.78 -21.27
C LEU A 37 -26.60 -0.63 -19.75
N THR A 38 -26.56 -1.74 -19.02
CA THR A 38 -26.05 -1.71 -17.66
C THR A 38 -24.56 -1.43 -17.80
N LEU A 39 -24.19 -0.15 -17.85
CA LEU A 39 -22.88 0.28 -17.40
C LEU A 39 -22.79 -0.19 -15.95
N THR A 40 -22.33 -1.42 -15.75
CA THR A 40 -21.63 -1.81 -14.53
C THR A 40 -20.38 -0.94 -14.52
N GLY A 41 -20.56 0.31 -14.07
CA GLY A 41 -19.47 1.19 -13.77
C GLY A 41 -18.59 0.42 -12.81
N CYS A 42 -17.39 0.07 -13.25
CA CYS A 42 -16.31 -0.17 -12.34
C CYS A 42 -16.27 1.08 -11.47
N ILE A 43 -16.73 0.97 -10.22
CA ILE A 43 -16.35 1.89 -9.17
C ILE A 43 -14.82 1.84 -9.16
N VAL A 44 -14.21 2.73 -9.92
CA VAL A 44 -12.81 3.08 -9.80
C VAL A 44 -12.76 3.62 -8.39
N THR A 45 -12.32 2.80 -7.45
CA THR A 45 -12.01 3.25 -6.11
C THR A 45 -11.00 4.38 -6.30
N TYR A 46 -11.48 5.60 -6.12
CA TYR A 46 -10.64 6.78 -6.13
C TYR A 46 -9.70 6.62 -4.92
N ASP A 47 -8.50 6.11 -5.18
CA ASP A 47 -7.42 6.06 -4.20
C ASP A 47 -6.97 7.51 -4.04
N ALA A 48 -7.60 8.21 -3.10
CA ALA A 48 -7.22 9.57 -2.78
C ALA A 48 -5.75 9.55 -2.39
N ALA A 49 -4.93 10.37 -3.06
CA ALA A 49 -3.52 10.53 -2.71
C ALA A 49 -3.41 10.75 -1.20
N LYS A 50 -2.75 9.82 -0.51
CA LYS A 50 -2.48 9.98 0.92
C LYS A 50 -1.35 10.99 1.05
N PRO A 51 -1.54 12.10 1.76
CA PRO A 51 -0.49 13.09 1.94
C PRO A 51 0.58 12.51 2.87
N GLU A 52 1.64 11.98 2.27
CA GLU A 52 2.73 11.30 2.98
C GLU A 52 4.10 11.77 2.52
N LEU A 53 5.04 11.82 3.46
CA LEU A 53 6.47 11.97 3.21
C LEU A 53 7.04 10.56 3.15
N LEU A 54 7.65 10.20 2.01
CA LEU A 54 8.32 8.92 1.87
C LEU A 54 9.73 9.03 2.46
N VAL A 55 10.07 8.15 3.39
CA VAL A 55 11.43 8.01 3.91
C VAL A 55 12.01 6.72 3.35
N VAL A 56 13.02 6.82 2.49
CA VAL A 56 13.75 5.69 1.91
C VAL A 56 15.07 5.54 2.67
N ASN A 57 15.33 4.32 3.14
CA ASN A 57 16.55 3.98 3.85
C ASN A 57 17.37 2.99 3.02
N ASP A 58 18.34 3.50 2.26
CA ASP A 58 19.35 2.69 1.57
C ASP A 58 20.59 2.46 2.45
N TYR A 59 20.64 3.04 3.66
CA TYR A 59 21.70 2.78 4.62
C TYR A 59 21.67 1.32 5.11
N SER A 60 22.82 0.84 5.57
CA SER A 60 22.99 -0.56 6.00
C SER A 60 22.36 -0.89 7.35
N GLU A 61 21.88 0.12 8.08
CA GLU A 61 21.30 0.00 9.43
C GLU A 61 19.91 0.62 9.50
N ASP A 62 19.15 0.20 10.51
CA ASP A 62 17.84 0.79 10.80
C ASP A 62 18.00 2.22 11.32
N VAL A 63 17.18 3.12 10.78
CA VAL A 63 17.22 4.55 11.10
C VAL A 63 15.88 5.02 11.67
N VAL A 64 15.91 6.15 12.35
CA VAL A 64 14.74 6.87 12.83
C VAL A 64 14.77 8.25 12.19
N ALA A 65 13.75 8.55 11.40
CA ALA A 65 13.51 9.89 10.88
C ALA A 65 12.64 10.66 11.87
N VAL A 66 13.05 11.89 12.17
CA VAL A 66 12.50 12.71 13.24
C VAL A 66 12.14 14.08 12.69
N ILE A 67 10.88 14.49 12.81
CA ILE A 67 10.44 15.85 12.48
C ILE A 67 10.58 16.74 13.71
N GLU A 68 11.46 17.74 13.60
CA GLU A 68 11.74 18.70 14.66
C GLU A 68 10.93 20.00 14.50
N GLY A 69 10.90 20.82 15.55
CA GLY A 69 10.19 22.11 15.52
C GLY A 69 8.67 21.99 15.73
N LEU A 70 8.20 20.80 16.07
CA LEU A 70 6.83 20.53 16.49
C LEU A 70 6.69 20.64 18.02
N LYS A 71 5.45 20.81 18.50
CA LYS A 71 5.15 20.72 19.95
C LYS A 71 5.29 19.29 20.48
N SER A 72 5.13 18.31 19.59
CA SER A 72 5.35 16.89 19.82
C SER A 72 6.19 16.38 18.65
N GLU A 73 7.34 15.80 18.95
CA GLU A 73 8.23 15.19 17.97
C GLU A 73 7.50 14.01 17.30
N ILE A 74 7.67 13.88 15.99
CA ILE A 74 7.16 12.74 15.23
C ILE A 74 8.38 11.96 14.77
N ASP A 75 8.54 10.76 15.30
CA ASP A 75 9.57 9.81 14.93
C ASP A 75 8.99 8.69 14.06
N THR A 76 9.78 8.19 13.12
CA THR A 76 9.39 7.05 12.29
C THR A 76 10.60 6.16 12.05
N PRO A 77 10.58 4.94 12.59
CA PRO A 77 11.61 3.96 12.29
C PRO A 77 11.47 3.47 10.84
N VAL A 78 12.61 3.27 10.20
CA VAL A 78 12.74 2.75 8.84
C VAL A 78 13.84 1.70 8.83
N ASP A 79 13.44 0.45 8.61
CA ASP A 79 14.38 -0.67 8.53
C ASP A 79 15.40 -0.46 7.39
N ALA A 80 16.55 -1.10 7.49
CA ALA A 80 17.57 -1.09 6.44
C ALA A 80 17.02 -1.60 5.09
N SER A 81 17.39 -0.93 4.00
CA SER A 81 16.95 -1.24 2.62
C SER A 81 15.43 -1.30 2.46
N ARG A 82 14.71 -0.42 3.18
CA ARG A 82 13.26 -0.29 3.14
C ARG A 82 12.87 1.17 3.02
N ALA A 83 11.59 1.39 2.72
CA ALA A 83 10.98 2.70 2.77
C ALA A 83 9.75 2.66 3.67
N ASN A 84 9.48 3.77 4.35
CA ASN A 84 8.31 3.94 5.19
C ASN A 84 7.68 5.31 4.93
N ALA A 85 6.36 5.38 5.04
CA ALA A 85 5.60 6.59 4.78
C ALA A 85 5.23 7.26 6.12
N MET A 86 5.65 8.51 6.28
CA MET A 86 5.22 9.37 7.38
C MET A 86 3.97 10.13 6.95
N VAL A 87 2.87 9.99 7.69
CA VAL A 87 1.63 10.71 7.40
C VAL A 87 1.82 12.19 7.75
N VAL A 88 1.80 13.05 6.73
CA VAL A 88 1.98 14.50 6.87
C VAL A 88 0.94 15.25 6.04
N ASP A 89 -0.17 15.64 6.65
CA ASP A 89 -1.28 16.29 5.93
C ASP A 89 -0.92 17.64 5.28
N LYS A 90 0.15 18.28 5.77
CA LYS A 90 0.71 19.54 5.28
C LYS A 90 2.18 19.63 5.70
N CYS A 91 2.92 20.56 5.09
CA CYS A 91 4.26 20.89 5.52
C CYS A 91 4.30 21.23 7.02
N MET A 92 5.15 20.54 7.76
CA MET A 92 5.25 20.67 9.21
C MET A 92 6.69 20.53 9.70
N GLY A 93 6.92 21.01 10.92
CA GLY A 93 8.25 21.07 11.51
C GLY A 93 9.12 22.18 10.92
N THR A 94 10.38 22.20 11.32
CA THR A 94 11.40 23.13 10.81
C THR A 94 12.60 22.41 10.22
N ALA A 95 12.80 21.15 10.60
CA ALA A 95 13.90 20.32 10.14
C ALA A 95 13.51 18.84 10.26
N ILE A 96 14.23 17.98 9.54
CA ILE A 96 14.15 16.53 9.66
C ILE A 96 15.54 16.02 10.07
N ARG A 97 15.64 15.41 11.24
CA ARG A 97 16.85 14.74 11.74
C ARG A 97 16.75 13.25 11.45
N VAL A 98 17.86 12.63 11.05
CA VAL A 98 17.96 11.18 10.89
C VAL A 98 19.07 10.66 11.78
N GLU A 99 18.73 9.65 12.57
CA GLU A 99 19.66 8.97 13.48
C GLU A 99 19.52 7.45 13.35
N THR A 100 20.57 6.70 13.65
CA THR A 100 20.47 5.24 13.78
C THR A 100 19.60 4.89 14.99
N THR A 101 19.03 3.70 15.01
CA THR A 101 18.31 3.19 16.21
C THR A 101 19.19 3.10 17.46
N SER A 102 20.52 3.18 17.30
CA SER A 102 21.50 3.24 18.40
C SER A 102 21.74 4.67 18.92
N GLY A 103 21.23 5.70 18.22
CA GLY A 103 21.32 7.11 18.60
C GLY A 103 22.43 7.90 17.89
N ASP A 104 23.08 7.34 16.86
CA ASP A 104 24.09 8.07 16.09
C ASP A 104 23.43 8.94 15.02
N ILE A 105 23.68 10.24 15.05
CA ILE A 105 23.09 11.17 14.08
C ILE A 105 23.80 11.05 12.74
N LEU A 106 23.05 10.69 11.69
CA LEU A 106 23.54 10.62 10.32
C LEU A 106 23.52 12.01 9.64
N GLY A 107 22.45 12.76 9.88
CA GLY A 107 22.32 14.08 9.28
C GLY A 107 21.05 14.82 9.67
N ARG A 108 20.93 16.03 9.15
CA ARG A 108 19.79 16.92 9.37
C ARG A 108 19.51 17.74 8.11
N VAL A 109 18.26 17.80 7.72
CA VAL A 109 17.76 18.64 6.63
C VAL A 109 17.02 19.81 7.25
N GLU A 110 17.47 21.05 6.99
CA GLU A 110 16.89 22.29 7.52
C GLU A 110 15.67 22.75 6.68
N GLU A 111 14.73 21.83 6.44
CA GLU A 111 13.51 22.06 5.68
C GLU A 111 12.30 21.41 6.37
N GLN A 112 11.10 21.85 6.00
CA GLN A 112 9.86 21.30 6.54
C GLN A 112 9.57 19.93 5.92
N ALA A 113 8.98 19.02 6.71
CA ALA A 113 8.47 17.74 6.23
C ALA A 113 7.16 17.96 5.47
N CYS A 114 7.16 17.76 4.15
CA CYS A 114 6.03 18.05 3.28
C CYS A 114 5.45 16.78 2.63
N PRO A 115 4.13 16.72 2.40
CA PRO A 115 3.51 15.61 1.66
C PRO A 115 3.98 15.57 0.21
N GLY A 116 4.15 14.36 -0.32
CA GLY A 116 4.62 14.12 -1.69
C GLY A 116 6.12 14.39 -1.87
N TRP A 117 6.88 14.50 -0.78
CA TRP A 117 8.34 14.62 -0.86
C TRP A 117 8.96 13.29 -0.44
N THR A 118 10.21 13.07 -0.86
CA THR A 118 11.01 11.92 -0.48
C THR A 118 12.28 12.36 0.25
N LEU A 119 12.50 11.80 1.43
CA LEU A 119 13.77 11.81 2.14
C LEU A 119 14.47 10.48 1.90
N THR A 120 15.63 10.50 1.27
CA THR A 120 16.47 9.33 1.06
C THR A 120 17.70 9.39 1.97
N VAL A 121 17.91 8.34 2.75
CA VAL A 121 19.15 8.08 3.47
C VAL A 121 19.99 7.18 2.57
N ASN A 122 21.08 7.70 2.02
CA ASN A 122 21.92 6.99 1.07
C ASN A 122 22.81 5.93 1.76
N GLU A 123 23.37 5.02 0.97
CA GLU A 123 24.30 3.97 1.45
C GLU A 123 25.52 4.55 2.21
N ASP A 124 25.94 5.78 1.89
CA ASP A 124 27.08 6.46 2.52
C ASP A 124 26.69 7.27 3.78
N GLY A 125 25.42 7.21 4.20
CA GLY A 125 24.89 7.94 5.35
C GLY A 125 24.53 9.40 5.05
N THR A 126 24.69 9.86 3.81
CA THR A 126 24.23 11.20 3.41
C THR A 126 22.71 11.25 3.22
N LEU A 127 22.14 12.45 3.30
CA LEU A 127 20.70 12.68 3.14
C LEU A 127 20.41 13.41 1.83
N THR A 128 19.40 12.94 1.10
CA THR A 128 18.85 13.62 -0.08
C THR A 128 17.37 13.89 0.15
N TYR A 129 16.92 15.13 -0.08
CA TYR A 129 15.54 15.52 0.14
C TYR A 129 14.99 16.17 -1.13
N THR A 130 13.94 15.57 -1.70
CA THR A 130 13.41 15.94 -3.01
C THR A 130 11.89 16.05 -2.99
N GLU A 131 11.37 17.04 -3.71
CA GLU A 131 9.94 17.17 -3.98
C GLU A 131 9.55 16.24 -5.14
N ASP A 132 8.72 15.23 -4.89
CA ASP A 132 8.20 14.37 -5.95
C ASP A 132 6.94 15.01 -6.56
N GLY A 133 7.01 15.33 -7.85
CA GLY A 133 5.86 15.86 -8.59
C GLY A 133 5.98 17.31 -9.07
N LYS A 134 7.19 17.85 -9.20
CA LYS A 134 7.46 19.02 -10.04
C LYS A 134 8.12 18.65 -11.37
#